data_AF-A0A1G5ET68-F1
#
_entry.id   AF-A0A1G5ET68-F1
#
_cell.length_a   1.000
_cell.length_b   1.000
_cell.length_c   1.000
_cell.angle_alpha   90.00
_cell.angle_beta   90.00
_cell.angle_gamma   90.00
#
_symmetry.space_group_name_H-M   'P 1'
#
loop_
_entity.id
_entity.type
_entity.pdbx_description
1 polymer ?
#
loop_
_entity_poly.entity_id
_entity_poly.type
_entity_poly.pdbx_seq_one_letter_code
_entity_poly.pdbx_strand_id
1 'polypeptide(L)'
;MNTPPGIADPNTNRGLLALFARLRLAEAMVFAYCLWHARDLLSAWQRSPHDRLGWLALFIWLVPVLYRGRHLHRGLPAWSPLLLGLGLLLSFIGEMGSLNLLNHLGLATALAGLARITPRQLPWAAAAISWMPLFGWVGSHWFPTMILPVRLALATAGCGFFFLHIPPPSEVASCPT
;
A
#
# COMPACT_ATOMS: atom_id res chain seq x y z
N MET A 1 23.41 -48.42 -8.74
CA MET A 1 24.18 -47.54 -7.82
C MET A 1 23.32 -46.31 -7.64
N ASN A 2 22.52 -46.28 -6.56
CA ASN A 2 21.53 -45.22 -6.34
C ASN A 2 22.23 -44.03 -5.69
N THR A 3 22.29 -42.91 -6.38
CA THR A 3 22.73 -41.64 -5.80
C THR A 3 21.73 -41.21 -4.72
N PRO A 4 22.18 -40.89 -3.50
CA PRO A 4 21.29 -40.46 -2.44
C PRO A 4 20.58 -39.17 -2.87
N PRO A 5 19.24 -39.11 -2.83
CA PRO A 5 18.51 -37.88 -3.08
C PRO A 5 18.77 -36.91 -1.92
N GLY A 6 19.23 -35.69 -2.22
CA GLY A 6 18.98 -34.58 -1.30
C GLY A 6 20.14 -33.67 -0.88
N ILE A 7 21.28 -33.65 -1.56
CA ILE A 7 22.22 -32.53 -1.38
C ILE A 7 21.85 -31.47 -2.43
N ALA A 8 20.99 -30.52 -2.03
CA ALA A 8 20.70 -29.35 -2.84
C ALA A 8 22.00 -28.60 -3.15
N ASP A 9 22.25 -28.32 -4.43
CA ASP A 9 23.46 -27.64 -4.88
C ASP A 9 23.56 -26.25 -4.21
N PRO A 10 24.64 -25.94 -3.46
CA PRO A 10 24.82 -24.64 -2.81
C PRO A 10 24.77 -23.47 -3.79
N ASN A 11 25.00 -23.69 -5.09
CA ASN A 11 24.87 -22.66 -6.12
C ASN A 11 23.41 -22.26 -6.39
N THR A 12 22.45 -23.18 -6.26
CA THR A 12 21.02 -22.89 -6.46
C THR A 12 20.49 -21.92 -5.40
N ASN A 13 20.94 -22.07 -4.14
CA ASN A 13 20.53 -21.19 -3.05
C ASN A 13 21.03 -19.74 -3.22
N ARG A 14 22.24 -19.55 -3.77
CA ARG A 14 22.79 -18.20 -4.03
C ARG A 14 22.01 -17.46 -5.11
N GLY A 15 21.62 -18.15 -6.19
CA GLY A 15 20.82 -17.57 -7.27
C GLY A 15 19.45 -17.09 -6.80
N LEU A 16 18.77 -17.89 -5.97
CA LEU A 16 17.47 -17.53 -5.41
C LEU A 16 17.54 -16.31 -4.48
N LEU A 17 18.53 -16.26 -3.58
CA LEU A 17 18.73 -15.11 -2.69
C LEU A 17 18.99 -13.81 -3.46
N ALA A 18 19.82 -13.86 -4.50
CA ALA A 18 20.09 -12.70 -5.35
C ALA A 18 18.82 -12.22 -6.08
N LEU A 19 17.97 -13.14 -6.56
CA LEU A 19 16.71 -12.81 -7.20
C LEU A 19 15.72 -12.16 -6.21
N PHE A 20 15.59 -12.69 -5.00
CA PHE A 20 14.76 -12.07 -3.96
C PHE A 20 15.24 -10.67 -3.59
N ALA A 21 16.56 -10.48 -3.45
CA ALA A 21 17.13 -9.17 -3.17
C ALA A 21 16.81 -8.16 -4.29
N ARG A 22 16.92 -8.57 -5.57
CA ARG A 22 16.59 -7.73 -6.72
C ARG A 22 15.11 -7.34 -6.77
N LEU A 23 14.21 -8.28 -6.48
CA LEU A 23 12.78 -8.01 -6.42
C LEU A 23 12.43 -7.00 -5.33
N ARG A 24 12.99 -7.18 -4.13
CA ARG A 24 12.83 -6.23 -3.01
C ARG A 24 13.36 -4.84 -3.34
N LEU A 25 14.50 -4.78 -4.03
CA LEU A 25 15.06 -3.51 -4.49
C LEU A 25 14.13 -2.80 -5.48
N ALA A 26 13.58 -3.54 -6.45
CA ALA A 26 12.65 -2.99 -7.43
C ALA A 26 11.35 -2.46 -6.76
N GLU A 27 10.80 -3.21 -5.80
CA GLU A 27 9.65 -2.78 -5.00
C GLU A 27 9.94 -1.46 -4.27
N ALA A 28 11.09 -1.40 -3.58
CA ALA A 28 11.51 -0.22 -2.85
C ALA A 28 11.74 0.99 -3.78
N MET A 29 12.30 0.76 -4.97
CA MET A 29 12.49 1.80 -5.98
C MET A 29 11.16 2.34 -6.50
N VAL A 30 10.19 1.48 -6.84
CA VAL A 30 8.86 1.92 -7.27
C VAL A 30 8.17 2.72 -6.16
N PHE A 31 8.21 2.22 -4.92
CA PHE A 31 7.65 2.94 -3.80
C PHE A 31 8.32 4.31 -3.57
N ALA A 32 9.66 4.36 -3.58
CA ALA A 32 10.41 5.59 -3.42
C ALA A 32 10.11 6.60 -4.54
N TYR A 33 9.95 6.11 -5.77
CA TYR A 33 9.51 6.93 -6.91
C TYR A 33 8.12 7.53 -6.67
N CYS A 34 7.12 6.71 -6.35
CA CYS A 34 5.77 7.20 -6.06
C CYS A 34 5.75 8.19 -4.88
N LEU A 35 6.54 7.91 -3.84
CA LEU A 35 6.66 8.79 -2.68
C LEU A 35 7.30 10.14 -3.03
N TRP A 36 8.34 10.13 -3.87
CA TRP A 36 8.99 11.34 -4.36
C TRP A 36 8.03 12.23 -5.15
N HIS A 37 7.26 11.66 -6.07
CA HIS A 37 6.26 12.41 -6.85
C HIS A 37 5.06 12.86 -6.02
N ALA A 38 4.80 12.21 -4.88
CA ALA A 38 3.78 12.63 -3.93
C ALA A 38 4.30 13.62 -2.86
N ARG A 39 5.52 14.15 -2.96
CA ARG A 39 6.07 15.09 -1.96
C ARG A 39 5.25 16.38 -1.81
N ASP A 40 4.56 16.80 -2.88
CA ASP A 40 3.67 17.97 -2.86
C ASP A 40 2.43 17.76 -1.98
N LEU A 41 2.14 16.52 -1.58
CA LEU A 41 1.15 16.20 -0.57
C LEU A 41 1.45 16.90 0.76
N LEU A 42 2.73 16.95 1.16
CA LEU A 42 3.15 17.59 2.40
C LEU A 42 2.97 19.11 2.34
N SER A 43 3.29 19.71 1.19
CA SER A 43 3.11 21.15 0.98
C SER A 43 1.62 21.52 0.95
N ALA A 44 0.76 20.67 0.38
CA ALA A 44 -0.69 20.84 0.39
C ALA A 44 -1.26 20.80 1.82
N TRP A 45 -0.83 19.85 2.65
CA TRP A 45 -1.25 19.77 4.07
C TRP A 45 -0.80 20.98 4.90
N GLN A 46 0.37 21.54 4.61
CA GLN A 46 0.88 22.72 5.33
C GLN A 46 0.11 24.01 4.97
N ARG A 47 -0.24 24.18 3.69
CA ARG A 47 -0.84 25.42 3.18
C ARG A 47 -2.36 25.50 3.36
N SER A 48 -3.07 24.38 3.25
CA SER A 48 -4.54 24.38 3.33
C SER A 48 -5.01 24.20 4.77
N PRO A 49 -5.79 25.15 5.35
CA PRO A 49 -6.26 25.07 6.73
C PRO A 49 -7.17 23.84 6.96
N HIS A 50 -7.91 23.41 5.94
CA HIS A 50 -8.79 22.23 5.99
C HIS A 50 -8.03 20.90 5.80
N ASP A 51 -6.79 20.94 5.30
CA ASP A 51 -5.97 19.76 5.06
C ASP A 51 -4.84 19.58 6.09
N ARG A 52 -4.73 20.48 7.08
CA ARG A 52 -3.69 20.41 8.13
C ARG A 52 -3.63 19.09 8.89
N LEU A 53 -4.74 18.35 8.94
CA LEU A 53 -4.84 17.04 9.61
C LEU A 53 -4.99 15.88 8.62
N GLY A 54 -4.78 16.11 7.32
CA GLY A 54 -4.78 15.06 6.30
C GLY A 54 -3.70 14.00 6.56
N TRP A 55 -2.55 14.41 7.10
CA TRP A 55 -1.49 13.48 7.54
C TRP A 55 -1.99 12.47 8.59
N LEU A 56 -2.86 12.89 9.51
CA LEU A 56 -3.40 12.00 10.55
C LEU A 56 -4.30 10.92 9.93
N ALA A 57 -5.14 11.28 8.96
CA ALA A 57 -5.94 10.32 8.21
C ALA A 57 -5.03 9.34 7.43
N LEU A 58 -3.91 9.81 6.85
CA LEU A 58 -2.93 8.93 6.21
C LEU A 58 -2.34 7.95 7.23
N PHE A 59 -1.91 8.40 8.42
CA PHE A 59 -1.34 7.51 9.43
C PHE A 59 -2.31 6.43 9.87
N ILE A 60 -3.58 6.79 10.12
CA ILE A 60 -4.63 5.82 10.44
C ILE A 60 -4.74 4.81 9.29
N TRP A 61 -4.91 5.30 8.06
CA TRP A 61 -5.04 4.47 6.86
C TRP A 61 -3.85 3.54 6.61
N LEU A 62 -2.64 3.95 7.01
CA LEU A 62 -1.39 3.21 6.82
C LEU A 62 -1.21 2.05 7.81
N VAL A 63 -1.97 2.01 8.92
CA VAL A 63 -1.83 0.97 9.97
C VAL A 63 -1.89 -0.46 9.41
N PRO A 64 -2.85 -0.83 8.53
CA PRO A 64 -2.87 -2.15 7.90
C PRO A 64 -1.61 -2.52 7.09
N VAL A 65 -1.02 -1.55 6.41
CA VAL A 65 0.22 -1.73 5.62
C VAL A 65 1.37 -2.06 6.57
N LEU A 66 1.52 -1.29 7.65
CA LEU A 66 2.57 -1.50 8.65
C LEU A 66 2.39 -2.83 9.39
N TYR A 67 1.15 -3.18 9.74
CA TYR A 67 0.81 -4.45 10.37
C TYR A 67 1.22 -5.63 9.48
N ARG A 68 0.84 -5.63 8.20
CA ARG A 68 1.25 -6.69 7.27
C ARG A 68 2.76 -6.71 7.03
N GLY A 69 3.39 -5.55 6.92
CA GLY A 69 4.85 -5.42 6.75
C GLY A 69 5.63 -6.14 7.86
N ARG A 70 5.14 -6.12 9.10
CA ARG A 70 5.76 -6.85 10.22
C ARG A 70 5.62 -8.37 10.09
N HIS A 71 4.53 -8.86 9.50
CA HIS A 71 4.29 -10.28 9.31
C HIS A 71 4.95 -10.88 8.05
N LEU A 72 5.45 -10.04 7.13
CA LEU A 72 6.18 -10.47 5.92
C LEU A 72 7.44 -11.30 6.20
N HIS A 73 8.03 -11.17 7.40
CA HIS A 73 9.21 -11.96 7.79
C HIS A 73 8.94 -13.48 7.81
N ARG A 74 7.68 -13.93 7.70
CA ARG A 74 7.29 -15.35 7.71
C ARG A 74 7.25 -16.04 6.34
N GLY A 75 7.89 -15.46 5.31
CA GLY A 75 8.21 -16.18 4.06
C GLY A 75 7.11 -16.22 2.99
N LEU A 76 6.01 -15.47 3.15
CA LEU A 76 4.99 -15.36 2.10
C LEU A 76 5.26 -14.15 1.19
N PRO A 77 5.21 -14.32 -0.15
CA PRO A 77 5.22 -13.20 -1.08
C PRO A 77 3.93 -12.39 -0.87
N ALA A 78 4.10 -11.18 -0.39
CA ALA A 78 3.03 -10.35 0.14
C ALA A 78 2.91 -9.00 -0.58
N TRP A 79 3.37 -8.96 -1.83
CA TRP A 79 3.25 -7.81 -2.71
C TRP A 79 2.53 -8.19 -3.99
N SER A 80 1.91 -7.21 -4.65
CA SER A 80 1.25 -7.37 -5.94
C SER A 80 2.02 -6.58 -7.01
N PRO A 81 2.77 -7.23 -7.93
CA PRO A 81 3.52 -6.55 -8.99
C PRO A 81 2.61 -5.67 -9.84
N LEU A 82 1.37 -6.11 -10.08
CA LEU A 82 0.41 -5.41 -10.90
C LEU A 82 -0.02 -4.07 -10.26
N LEU A 83 -0.24 -4.05 -8.95
CA LEU A 83 -0.59 -2.81 -8.23
C LEU A 83 0.60 -1.85 -8.14
N LEU A 84 1.82 -2.38 -7.92
CA LEU A 84 3.03 -1.54 -7.96
C LEU A 84 3.25 -0.94 -9.35
N GLY A 85 3.11 -1.75 -10.41
CA GLY A 85 3.21 -1.27 -11.80
C GLY A 85 2.13 -0.25 -12.13
N LEU A 86 0.89 -0.45 -11.67
CA LEU A 86 -0.19 0.53 -11.82
C LEU A 86 0.12 1.83 -11.05
N GLY A 87 0.64 1.74 -9.82
CA GLY A 87 1.05 2.90 -9.04
C GLY A 87 2.17 3.71 -9.71
N LEU A 88 3.14 3.02 -10.30
CA LEU A 88 4.21 3.62 -11.10
C LEU A 88 3.63 4.34 -12.33
N LEU A 89 2.75 3.67 -13.09
CA LEU A 89 2.12 4.24 -14.28
C LEU A 89 1.28 5.48 -13.95
N LEU A 90 0.47 5.43 -12.88
CA LEU A 90 -0.32 6.58 -12.43
C LEU A 90 0.55 7.76 -12.01
N SER A 91 1.64 7.52 -11.28
CA SER A 91 2.58 8.57 -10.90
C SER A 91 3.31 9.16 -12.11
N PHE A 92 3.66 8.32 -13.10
CA PHE A 92 4.30 8.78 -14.33
C PHE A 92 3.36 9.65 -15.18
N ILE A 93 2.10 9.21 -15.38
CA ILE A 93 1.10 10.00 -16.11
C ILE A 93 0.77 11.29 -15.34
N GLY A 94 0.68 11.20 -14.02
CA GLY A 94 0.46 12.36 -13.15
C GLY A 94 1.56 13.41 -13.29
N GLU A 95 2.82 12.99 -13.37
CA GLU A 95 3.94 13.88 -13.63
C GLU A 95 3.85 14.53 -15.02
N MET A 96 3.63 13.74 -16.08
CA MET A 96 3.53 14.28 -17.45
C MET A 96 2.38 15.30 -17.60
N GLY A 97 1.27 15.08 -16.90
CA GLY A 97 0.10 15.96 -16.93
C GLY A 97 0.10 17.05 -15.86
N SER A 98 1.09 17.11 -14.97
CA SER A 98 1.06 17.97 -13.76
C SER A 98 -0.20 17.76 -12.90
N LEU A 99 -0.72 16.52 -12.87
CA LEU A 99 -1.94 16.14 -12.15
C LEU A 99 -1.58 15.52 -10.80
N ASN A 100 -1.44 16.35 -9.76
CA ASN A 100 -1.12 15.89 -8.39
C ASN A 100 -2.07 14.79 -7.87
N LEU A 101 -3.33 14.80 -8.29
CA LEU A 101 -4.29 13.74 -7.95
C LEU A 101 -3.79 12.35 -8.39
N LEU A 102 -3.26 12.24 -9.61
CA LEU A 102 -2.76 10.96 -10.12
C LEU A 102 -1.51 10.51 -9.38
N ASN A 103 -0.64 11.44 -8.96
CA ASN A 103 0.52 11.12 -8.11
C ASN A 103 0.07 10.57 -6.74
N HIS A 104 -0.95 11.17 -6.12
CA HIS A 104 -1.51 10.68 -4.85
C HIS A 104 -2.19 9.31 -5.01
N LEU A 105 -2.92 9.10 -6.10
CA LEU A 105 -3.50 7.79 -6.43
C LEU A 105 -2.40 6.76 -6.65
N GLY A 106 -1.33 7.12 -7.38
CA GLY A 106 -0.17 6.27 -7.60
C GLY A 106 0.50 5.82 -6.30
N LEU A 107 0.68 6.74 -5.34
CA LEU A 107 1.16 6.41 -3.99
C LEU A 107 0.20 5.47 -3.24
N ALA A 108 -1.10 5.77 -3.25
CA ALA A 108 -2.12 4.93 -2.60
C ALA A 108 -2.12 3.50 -3.18
N THR A 109 -2.07 3.38 -4.51
CA THR A 109 -2.00 2.09 -5.20
C THR A 109 -0.70 1.36 -4.89
N ALA A 110 0.44 2.04 -4.84
CA ALA A 110 1.72 1.42 -4.49
C ALA A 110 1.71 0.87 -3.05
N LEU A 111 1.22 1.66 -2.09
CA LEU A 111 1.06 1.23 -0.69
C LEU A 111 0.11 0.03 -0.55
N ALA A 112 -0.97 0.03 -1.32
CA ALA A 112 -1.91 -1.07 -1.34
C ALA A 112 -1.31 -2.32 -2.02
N GLY A 113 -0.46 -2.13 -3.04
CA GLY A 113 0.37 -3.17 -3.65
C GLY A 113 1.34 -3.83 -2.66
N LEU A 114 1.93 -3.04 -1.75
CA LEU A 114 2.79 -3.55 -0.66
C LEU A 114 2.00 -4.35 0.39
N ALA A 115 0.71 -4.08 0.56
CA ALA A 115 -0.14 -4.79 1.51
C ALA A 115 -0.76 -6.08 0.93
N ARG A 116 -0.66 -6.37 -0.38
CA ARG A 116 -1.38 -7.47 -1.08
C ARG A 116 -2.89 -7.47 -0.79
N ILE A 117 -3.60 -6.55 -1.43
CA ILE A 117 -5.05 -6.40 -1.31
C ILE A 117 -5.78 -7.65 -1.85
N THR A 118 -6.78 -8.14 -1.11
CA THR A 118 -7.81 -9.05 -1.65
C THR A 118 -9.04 -8.24 -2.11
N PRO A 119 -9.94 -8.77 -2.96
CA PRO A 119 -11.15 -8.04 -3.36
C PRO A 119 -12.01 -7.54 -2.19
N ARG A 120 -12.00 -8.28 -1.06
CA ARG A 120 -12.66 -7.86 0.18
C ARG A 120 -12.01 -6.62 0.79
N GLN A 121 -10.74 -6.36 0.54
CA GLN A 121 -10.02 -5.20 1.11
C GLN A 121 -10.09 -3.95 0.21
N LEU A 122 -10.87 -3.99 -0.87
CA LEU A 122 -11.11 -2.82 -1.73
C LEU A 122 -11.72 -1.62 -0.97
N PRO A 123 -12.63 -1.79 0.02
CA PRO A 123 -13.12 -0.66 0.82
C PRO A 123 -12.01 0.06 1.60
N TRP A 124 -11.01 -0.69 2.11
CA TRP A 124 -9.82 -0.09 2.71
C TRP A 124 -9.02 0.71 1.68
N ALA A 125 -8.79 0.15 0.49
CA ALA A 125 -8.08 0.87 -0.57
C ALA A 125 -8.83 2.15 -1.00
N ALA A 126 -10.15 2.08 -1.14
CA ALA A 126 -11.00 3.23 -1.45
C ALA A 126 -10.96 4.32 -0.36
N ALA A 127 -10.81 3.93 0.92
CA ALA A 127 -10.64 4.86 2.03
C ALA A 127 -9.36 5.70 1.94
N ALA A 128 -8.43 5.42 1.00
CA ALA A 128 -7.28 6.29 0.75
C ALA A 128 -7.67 7.71 0.33
N ILE A 129 -8.86 7.88 -0.27
CA ILE A 129 -9.39 9.20 -0.64
C ILE A 129 -9.49 10.12 0.59
N SER A 130 -9.69 9.55 1.79
CA SER A 130 -9.83 10.32 3.03
C SER A 130 -8.65 11.22 3.34
N TRP A 131 -7.41 10.88 2.96
CA TRP A 131 -6.23 11.71 3.23
C TRP A 131 -5.80 12.57 2.03
N MET A 132 -6.43 12.40 0.87
CA MET A 132 -6.07 13.14 -0.35
C MET A 132 -6.57 14.58 -0.32
N PRO A 133 -5.77 15.58 -0.73
CA PRO A 133 -6.15 17.00 -0.73
C PRO A 133 -7.43 17.29 -1.53
N LEU A 134 -7.68 16.56 -2.62
CA LEU A 134 -8.90 16.72 -3.42
C LEU A 134 -10.16 16.55 -2.56
N PHE A 135 -10.18 15.57 -1.66
CA PHE A 135 -11.32 15.36 -0.78
C PHE A 135 -11.52 16.53 0.19
N GLY A 136 -10.43 17.10 0.70
CA GLY A 136 -10.46 18.31 1.53
C GLY A 136 -11.02 19.51 0.79
N TRP A 137 -10.58 19.73 -0.45
CA TRP A 137 -11.08 20.80 -1.32
C TRP A 137 -12.57 20.63 -1.65
N VAL A 138 -13.02 19.43 -2.02
CA VAL A 138 -14.46 19.20 -2.30
C VAL A 138 -15.28 19.41 -1.02
N GLY A 139 -14.87 18.83 0.10
CA GLY A 139 -15.63 18.94 1.34
C GLY A 139 -15.61 20.34 1.95
N SER A 140 -14.60 21.18 1.71
CA SER A 140 -14.62 22.57 2.18
C SER A 140 -15.70 23.41 1.49
N HIS A 141 -16.12 23.05 0.27
CA HIS A 141 -17.20 23.74 -0.43
C HIS A 141 -18.58 23.35 0.09
N TRP A 142 -18.76 22.10 0.53
CA TRP A 142 -20.09 21.56 0.88
C TRP A 142 -20.32 21.53 2.39
N PHE A 143 -19.32 21.09 3.16
CA PHE A 143 -19.41 20.87 4.61
C PHE A 143 -18.08 21.16 5.33
N PRO A 144 -17.63 22.43 5.41
CA PRO A 144 -16.29 22.79 5.90
C PRO A 144 -16.05 22.40 7.37
N THR A 145 -17.09 22.29 8.19
CA THR A 145 -16.99 21.86 9.59
C THR A 145 -16.93 20.34 9.75
N MET A 146 -17.49 19.58 8.79
CA MET A 146 -17.60 18.12 8.86
C MET A 146 -16.50 17.40 8.10
N ILE A 147 -15.69 18.09 7.30
CA ILE A 147 -14.66 17.45 6.48
C ILE A 147 -13.68 16.62 7.33
N LEU A 148 -13.21 17.17 8.45
CA LEU A 148 -12.27 16.48 9.33
C LEU A 148 -12.85 15.20 9.95
N PRO A 149 -14.00 15.24 10.66
CA PRO A 149 -14.57 14.02 11.24
C PRO A 149 -14.92 12.99 10.16
N VAL A 150 -15.39 13.40 8.98
CA VAL A 150 -15.66 12.49 7.86
C VAL A 150 -14.37 11.82 7.38
N ARG A 151 -13.27 12.56 7.22
CA ARG A 151 -11.97 11.98 6.84
C ARG A 151 -11.49 10.94 7.84
N LEU A 152 -11.52 11.29 9.12
CA LEU A 152 -11.08 10.38 10.17
C LEU A 152 -11.98 9.15 10.21
N ALA A 153 -13.30 9.31 10.13
CA ALA A 153 -14.26 8.22 10.11
C ALA A 153 -14.05 7.29 8.90
N LEU A 154 -13.79 7.84 7.70
CA LEU A 154 -13.47 7.04 6.51
C LEU A 154 -12.17 6.25 6.69
N ALA A 155 -11.11 6.89 7.22
CA ALA A 155 -9.83 6.23 7.47
C ALA A 155 -9.96 5.11 8.51
N THR A 156 -10.64 5.35 9.64
CA THR A 156 -10.88 4.31 10.66
C THR A 156 -11.81 3.22 10.17
N ALA A 157 -12.89 3.55 9.46
CA ALA A 157 -13.80 2.56 8.90
C ALA A 157 -13.08 1.66 7.88
N GLY A 158 -12.26 2.23 6.99
CA GLY A 158 -11.43 1.48 6.06
C GLY A 158 -10.46 0.53 6.78
N CYS A 159 -9.80 1.00 7.84
CA CYS A 159 -8.90 0.16 8.64
C CYS A 159 -9.65 -0.95 9.39
N GLY A 160 -10.77 -0.62 10.06
CA GLY A 160 -11.60 -1.60 10.74
C GLY A 160 -12.08 -2.69 9.77
N PHE A 161 -12.54 -2.29 8.59
CA PHE A 161 -12.96 -3.23 7.55
C PHE A 161 -11.84 -4.17 7.11
N PHE A 162 -10.60 -3.66 7.00
CA PHE A 162 -9.43 -4.47 6.67
C PHE A 162 -9.20 -5.59 7.68
N PHE A 163 -9.28 -5.27 8.98
CA PHE A 163 -9.05 -6.23 10.07
C PHE A 163 -10.17 -7.27 10.20
N LEU A 164 -11.42 -6.88 9.95
CA LEU A 164 -12.57 -7.79 9.94
C LEU A 164 -12.49 -8.88 8.86
N HIS A 165 -11.71 -8.64 7.79
CA HIS A 165 -11.60 -9.54 6.64
C HIS A 165 -10.20 -10.12 6.50
N ILE A 166 -9.44 -10.23 7.59
CA ILE A 166 -8.22 -11.03 7.60
C ILE A 166 -8.67 -12.49 7.38
N PRO A 167 -8.24 -13.16 6.30
CA PRO A 167 -8.56 -14.56 6.12
C PRO A 167 -8.01 -15.32 7.33
N PRO A 168 -8.76 -16.27 7.91
CA PRO A 168 -8.24 -17.10 8.97
C PRO A 168 -6.93 -17.73 8.47
N PRO A 169 -5.90 -17.89 9.34
CA PRO A 169 -4.75 -18.67 8.97
C PRO A 169 -5.30 -20.00 8.48
N SER A 170 -5.09 -20.32 7.20
CA SER A 170 -5.49 -21.60 6.66
C SER A 170 -4.87 -22.64 7.58
N GLU A 171 -5.69 -23.30 8.40
CA GLU A 171 -5.26 -24.43 9.20
C GLU A 171 -4.48 -25.30 8.23
N VAL A 172 -3.20 -25.46 8.57
CA VAL A 172 -2.23 -26.26 7.83
C VAL A 172 -2.97 -27.50 7.43
N ALA A 173 -3.30 -27.61 6.14
CA ALA A 173 -4.04 -28.74 5.62
C ALA A 173 -3.31 -29.97 6.15
N SER A 174 -3.92 -30.64 7.12
CA SER A 174 -3.37 -31.84 7.71
C SER A 174 -3.18 -32.78 6.53
N CYS A 175 -1.91 -33.08 6.20
CA CYS A 175 -1.60 -34.05 5.17
C CYS A 175 -2.52 -35.26 5.39
N PRO A 176 -3.33 -35.66 4.41
CA PRO A 176 -3.98 -36.96 4.49
C PRO A 176 -2.84 -37.99 4.55
N THR A 177 -2.67 -38.59 5.74
CA THR A 177 -1.77 -39.72 6.00
C THR A 177 -2.24 -40.96 5.25
#